data_AF-A0A7C5JGV4-F1
#
_entry.id   AF-A0A7C5JGV4-F1
#
_cell.length_a   1.000
_cell.length_b   1.000
_cell.length_c   1.000
_cell.angle_alpha   90.00
_cell.angle_beta   90.00
_cell.angle_gamma   90.00
#
_symmetry.space_group_name_H-M   'P 1'
#
loop_
_entity.id
_entity.type
_entity.pdbx_description
1 polymer ?
#
loop_
_entity_poly.entity_id
_entity_poly.type
_entity_poly.pdbx_seq_one_letter_code
_entity_poly.pdbx_strand_id
1 'polypeptide(L)' 'LLVEAGVAVSPGIGFGKYGDDYVRIALIENENRIRQAARNIKKFLKKVELEQK' A
#
# COMPACT_ATOMS: atom_id res chain seq x y z
N LEU A 1 -1.25 -0.68 5.97
CA LEU A 1 -2.00 -0.29 4.75
C LEU A 1 -3.50 -0.52 4.88
N LEU A 2 -4.01 -1.74 5.11
CA LEU A 2 -5.46 -1.99 5.15
C LEU A 2 -6.18 -1.16 6.23
N VAL A 3 -5.75 -1.28 7.49
CA VAL A 3 -6.40 -0.60 8.64
C VAL A 3 -6.25 0.92 8.56
N GLU A 4 -5.02 1.42 8.41
CA GLU A 4 -4.72 2.86 8.47
C GLU A 4 -4.99 3.64 7.18
N ALA A 5 -4.85 3.00 6.02
CA ALA A 5 -4.98 3.66 4.71
C ALA A 5 -6.24 3.21 3.95
N GLY A 6 -6.97 2.19 4.42
CA GLY A 6 -8.13 1.65 3.71
C GLY A 6 -7.77 1.04 2.35
N VAL A 7 -6.54 0.54 2.20
CA VAL A 7 -6.06 -0.08 0.94
C VAL A 7 -5.68 -1.54 1.20
N ALA A 8 -6.43 -2.45 0.60
CA ALA A 8 -6.10 -3.87 0.55
C ALA A 8 -4.98 -4.13 -0.47
N VAL A 9 -4.01 -4.96 -0.12
CA VAL A 9 -2.85 -5.32 -0.95
C VAL A 9 -2.56 -6.82 -0.85
N SER A 10 -1.86 -7.37 -1.84
CA SER A 10 -1.38 -8.75 -1.81
C SER A 10 -0.02 -8.81 -1.09
N PRO A 11 0.12 -9.55 0.02
CA PRO A 11 1.41 -9.71 0.72
C PRO A 11 2.45 -10.43 -0.14
N GLY A 12 3.71 -9.99 -0.07
CA GLY A 12 4.79 -10.53 -0.88
C GLY A 12 5.29 -11.93 -0.47
N ILE A 13 5.02 -12.37 0.77
CA ILE A 13 5.42 -13.70 1.30
C ILE A 13 5.01 -14.87 0.39
N GLY A 14 3.91 -14.74 -0.36
CA GLY A 14 3.45 -15.75 -1.31
C GLY A 14 4.25 -15.83 -2.62
N PHE A 15 5.25 -14.97 -2.82
CA PHE A 15 5.99 -14.82 -4.08
C PHE A 15 7.48 -15.18 -3.98
N GLY A 16 7.92 -15.75 -2.86
CA GLY A 16 9.28 -16.28 -2.68
C GLY A 16 9.98 -15.75 -1.43
N LYS A 17 11.20 -16.24 -1.18
CA LYS A 17 11.96 -16.03 0.06
C LYS A 17 12.25 -14.55 0.40
N TYR A 18 12.24 -13.66 -0.59
CA TYR A 18 12.55 -12.24 -0.41
C TYR A 18 11.30 -11.35 -0.42
N GLY A 19 10.10 -11.92 -0.27
CA GLY A 19 8.83 -11.21 -0.40
C GLY A 19 8.29 -10.60 0.90
N ASP A 20 8.86 -10.92 2.06
CA ASP A 20 8.26 -10.59 3.37
C ASP A 20 8.08 -9.09 3.62
N ASP A 21 9.01 -8.26 3.15
CA ASP A 21 8.96 -6.79 3.32
C ASP A 21 8.22 -6.06 2.18
N TYR A 22 7.67 -6.80 1.22
CA TYR A 22 7.07 -6.25 0.03
C TYR A 22 5.60 -6.61 -0.12
N VAL A 23 4.92 -5.83 -0.94
CA VAL A 23 3.54 -6.09 -1.36
C VAL A 23 3.45 -5.97 -2.88
N ARG A 24 2.51 -6.72 -3.47
CA ARG A 24 2.22 -6.64 -4.90
C ARG A 24 1.04 -5.70 -5.16
N ILE A 25 1.23 -4.81 -6.13
CA ILE A 25 0.20 -3.89 -6.62
C ILE A 25 0.06 -4.10 -8.13
N ALA A 26 -1.18 -4.10 -8.63
CA ALA A 26 -1.48 -4.17 -10.06
C ALA A 26 -2.44 -3.04 -10.44
N LEU A 27 -2.26 -2.47 -11.63
CA LEU A 27 -3.06 -1.36 -12.15
C LEU A 27 -4.20 -1.88 -13.04
N ILE A 28 -5.04 -2.75 -12.49
CA ILE A 28 -6.14 -3.42 -13.22
C ILE A 28 -7.51 -2.74 -13.02
N GLU A 29 -7.60 -1.83 -12.04
CA GLU A 29 -8.81 -1.09 -11.71
C GLU A 29 -8.91 0.21 -12.54
N ASN A 30 -10.06 0.87 -12.47
CA ASN A 30 -10.22 2.17 -13.13
C ASN A 30 -9.37 3.27 -12.47
N GLU A 31 -9.11 4.33 -13.24
CA GLU A 31 -8.25 5.43 -12.82
C GLU A 31 -8.70 6.11 -11.53
N ASN A 32 -10.01 6.29 -11.32
CA ASN A 32 -10.53 6.91 -10.11
C ASN A 32 -10.18 6.11 -8.84
N ARG A 33 -10.32 4.77 -8.90
CA ARG A 33 -9.96 3.87 -7.81
C ARG A 33 -8.45 3.83 -7.55
N ILE A 34 -7.65 3.77 -8.62
CA ILE A 34 -6.18 3.80 -8.51
C ILE A 34 -5.74 5.12 -7.86
N ARG A 35 -6.27 6.26 -8.31
CA ARG A 35 -5.98 7.59 -7.72
C ARG A 35 -6.41 7.67 -6.26
N GLN A 36 -7.56 7.11 -5.90
CA GLN A 36 -8.02 7.06 -4.51
C GLN A 36 -7.04 6.27 -3.63
N ALA A 37 -6.67 5.06 -4.04
CA ALA A 37 -5.71 4.23 -3.31
C ALA A 37 -4.36 4.95 -3.14
N ALA A 38 -3.82 5.53 -4.22
CA ALA A 38 -2.57 6.27 -4.18
C ALA A 38 -2.61 7.48 -3.22
N ARG A 39 -3.70 8.24 -3.19
CA ARG A 39 -3.88 9.35 -2.24
C ARG A 39 -3.89 8.87 -0.79
N ASN A 40 -4.55 7.77 -0.51
CA ASN A 40 -4.60 7.21 0.85
C ASN A 40 -3.22 6.70 1.30
N ILE A 41 -2.50 5.98 0.43
CA ILE A 41 -1.12 5.53 0.71
C ILE A 41 -0.22 6.74 0.99
N LYS A 42 -0.29 7.80 0.16
CA LYS A 42 0.49 9.02 0.37
C LYS A 42 0.25 9.65 1.74
N LYS A 43 -1.02 9.75 2.17
CA LYS A 43 -1.38 10.29 3.49
C LYS A 43 -0.82 9.41 4.62
N PHE A 44 -0.95 8.09 4.49
CA PHE A 44 -0.43 7.13 5.47
C PHE A 44 1.09 7.22 5.60
N LEU A 45 1.83 7.23 4.50
CA LEU A 45 3.30 7.33 4.52
C LEU A 45 3.78 8.62 5.19
N LYS A 46 3.10 9.74 4.93
CA LYS A 46 3.41 11.02 5.60
C LYS A 46 3.17 10.94 7.11
N LYS A 47 2.09 10.27 7.56
CA LYS A 47 1.82 10.04 8.99
C LYS A 47 2.95 9.23 9.63
N VAL A 48 3.35 8.12 9.01
CA VAL A 48 4.45 7.26 9.50
C VAL A 48 5.77 8.02 9.60
N GLU A 49 6.10 8.86 8.60
CA GLU A 49 7.32 9.68 8.63
C GLU A 49 7.33 10.69 9.79
N LEU A 50 6.17 11.25 10.16
CA LEU A 50 6.05 12.18 11.28
C LEU A 50 6.14 11.48 12.64
N GLU A 51 5.62 10.26 12.76
CA GLU A 51 5.68 9.48 14.00
C GLU A 51 7.08 8.93 14.30
N GLN A 52 7.95 8.87 13.29
CA GLN A 52 9.35 8.43 13.43
C GLN A 52 10.31 9.58 13.78
N LYS A 53 9.82 10.82 13.84
CA LYS A 53 10.58 12.00 14.31
C LYS A 53 10.31 12.27 15.78
#